data_AF-A0A1E4TB45-F1
#
_entry.id   AF-A0A1E4TB45-F1
#
_cell.length_a   1.000
_cell.length_b   1.000
_cell.length_c   1.000
_cell.angle_alpha   90.00
_cell.angle_beta   90.00
_cell.angle_gamma   90.00
#
_symmetry.space_group_name_H-M   'P 1'
#
loop_
_entity.id
_entity.type
_entity.pdbx_description
1 polymer ?
#
loop_
_entity_poly.entity_id
_entity_poly.type
_entity_poly.pdbx_seq_one_letter_code
_entity_poly.pdbx_strand_id
1 'polypeptide(L)'
;MSRKRIKVDRPQKQSKVENGLCLANINLYASIAPQYCLDLVAGVQSQHLDQFIMTYSSAVQGIVLSYSNLKMLSSGIISAESPFSYAWVSTDLLVWKPKVGQVMAGWVNLQSPSHIGLLVCNVFNASIKLDGIPSNWKFKPGQADDESEGFWVDLNGTQVEGKIKFLITGVHLSGKVISLEGSLTEISDDISVLSVTK
;
A
#
# COMPACT_ATOMS: atom_id res chain seq x y z
N MET A 1 48.59 12.35 15.67
CA MET A 1 47.63 12.38 14.54
C MET A 1 46.27 11.91 15.04
N SER A 2 45.32 12.82 15.22
CA SER A 2 44.01 12.55 15.82
C SER A 2 42.98 12.17 14.74
N ARG A 3 42.35 10.99 14.85
CA ARG A 3 41.32 10.51 13.91
C ARG A 3 40.00 11.24 14.20
N LYS A 4 39.59 12.15 13.32
CA LYS A 4 38.27 12.79 13.36
C LYS A 4 37.19 11.75 13.05
N ARG A 5 36.36 11.40 14.04
CA ARG A 5 35.11 10.65 13.83
C ARG A 5 34.15 11.52 13.02
N ILE A 6 33.80 11.06 11.82
CA ILE A 6 32.72 11.62 11.02
C ILE A 6 31.42 11.31 11.77
N LYS A 7 30.74 12.35 12.28
CA LYS A 7 29.38 12.21 12.80
C LYS A 7 28.47 12.01 11.59
N VAL A 8 27.94 10.80 11.44
CA VAL A 8 26.82 10.54 10.54
C VAL A 8 25.59 11.14 11.23
N ASP A 9 25.13 12.29 10.74
CA ASP A 9 23.89 12.88 11.22
C ASP A 9 22.74 11.90 10.97
N ARG A 10 22.03 11.55 12.03
CA ARG A 10 20.80 10.76 11.92
C ARG A 10 19.80 11.59 11.11
N PRO A 11 19.14 11.02 10.09
CA PRO A 11 18.12 11.75 9.37
C PRO A 11 17.06 12.23 10.37
N GLN A 12 16.75 13.53 10.28
CA GLN A 12 15.76 14.20 11.11
C GLN A 12 14.44 13.44 11.04
N LYS A 13 13.83 13.27 12.21
CA LYS A 13 12.59 12.52 12.45
C LYS A 13 11.48 13.10 11.56
N GLN A 14 11.20 12.45 10.43
CA GLN A 14 10.04 12.78 9.60
C GLN A 14 8.77 12.64 10.46
N SER A 15 7.84 13.58 10.25
CA SER A 15 6.54 13.62 10.91
C SER A 15 5.91 12.24 10.95
N LYS A 16 5.36 11.88 12.12
CA LYS A 16 4.83 10.56 12.44
C LYS A 16 3.52 10.32 11.66
N VAL A 17 3.61 10.16 10.34
CA VAL A 17 2.59 9.48 9.56
C VAL A 17 2.79 8.01 9.88
N GLU A 18 1.90 7.45 10.68
CA GLU A 18 1.89 6.01 10.96
C GLU A 18 1.54 5.30 9.65
N ASN A 19 2.52 5.10 8.77
CA ASN A 19 2.37 4.73 7.35
C ASN A 19 1.72 3.36 7.09
N GLY A 20 1.20 2.68 8.12
CA GLY A 20 0.69 1.31 8.04
C GLY A 20 1.76 0.26 7.77
N LEU A 21 3.05 0.62 7.69
CA LEU A 21 4.13 -0.31 7.36
C LEU A 21 4.61 -1.06 8.60
N CYS A 22 4.81 -2.37 8.47
CA CYS A 22 5.43 -3.20 9.50
C CYS A 22 6.29 -4.29 8.88
N LEU A 23 7.27 -4.76 9.66
CA LEU A 23 8.06 -5.94 9.32
C LEU A 23 7.46 -7.16 10.02
N ALA A 24 7.35 -8.26 9.29
CA ALA A 24 6.86 -9.53 9.82
C ALA A 24 7.78 -10.66 9.38
N ASN A 25 8.35 -11.39 10.33
CA ASN A 25 9.06 -12.63 10.04
C ASN A 25 8.04 -13.77 9.91
N ILE A 26 8.14 -14.54 8.83
CA ILE A 26 7.30 -15.72 8.61
C ILE A 26 8.15 -16.95 8.35
N ASN A 27 7.58 -18.11 8.68
CA ASN A 27 8.11 -19.41 8.28
C ASN A 27 7.10 -20.09 7.35
N LEU A 28 7.60 -20.67 6.26
CA LEU A 28 6.78 -21.36 5.28
C LEU A 28 7.43 -22.69 4.90
N TYR A 29 6.59 -23.67 4.62
CA TYR A 29 7.02 -24.96 4.12
C TYR A 29 6.85 -24.95 2.59
N ALA A 30 7.95 -24.81 1.87
CA ALA A 30 7.95 -24.64 0.42
C ALA A 30 8.23 -25.97 -0.30
N SER A 31 7.50 -26.21 -1.38
CA SER A 31 7.88 -27.18 -2.41
C SER A 31 8.77 -26.52 -3.46
N ILE A 32 9.81 -27.21 -3.90
CA ILE A 32 10.82 -26.67 -4.82
C ILE A 32 10.89 -27.62 -6.02
N ALA A 33 10.66 -27.07 -7.21
CA ALA A 33 10.68 -27.86 -8.44
C ALA A 33 12.10 -28.39 -8.73
N PRO A 34 12.22 -29.56 -9.37
CA PRO A 34 13.52 -30.19 -9.66
C PRO A 34 14.48 -29.32 -10.49
N GLN A 35 13.94 -28.41 -11.31
CA GLN A 35 14.75 -27.46 -12.09
C GLN A 35 15.61 -26.54 -11.21
N TYR A 36 15.25 -26.38 -9.93
CA TYR A 36 15.94 -25.55 -8.96
C TYR A 36 16.84 -26.36 -8.01
N CYS A 37 17.14 -27.64 -8.29
CA CYS A 37 17.99 -28.46 -7.42
C CYS A 37 19.39 -27.86 -7.15
N LEU A 38 19.91 -27.04 -8.07
CA LEU A 38 21.20 -26.37 -7.92
C LEU A 38 21.10 -25.00 -7.24
N ASP A 39 19.90 -24.42 -7.16
CA ASP A 39 19.62 -23.15 -6.50
C ASP A 39 18.21 -23.17 -5.88
N LEU A 40 18.11 -23.77 -4.69
CA LEU A 40 16.86 -23.91 -3.95
C LEU A 40 16.27 -22.54 -3.57
N VAL A 41 17.13 -21.53 -3.34
CA VAL A 41 16.71 -20.18 -2.95
C VAL A 41 15.93 -19.54 -4.09
N ALA A 42 16.46 -19.60 -5.33
CA ALA A 42 15.77 -19.09 -6.51
C ALA A 42 14.41 -19.79 -6.74
N GLY A 43 14.33 -21.10 -6.47
CA GLY A 43 13.08 -21.85 -6.56
C GLY A 43 12.03 -21.38 -5.55
N VAL A 44 12.42 -21.16 -4.29
CA VAL A 44 11.51 -20.62 -3.26
C VAL A 44 11.01 -19.21 -3.63
N GLN A 45 11.91 -18.37 -4.14
CA GLN A 45 11.59 -17.01 -4.56
C GLN A 45 10.55 -17.00 -5.68
N SER A 46 10.85 -17.66 -6.81
CA SER A 46 9.99 -17.62 -8.01
C SER A 46 8.67 -18.37 -7.85
N GLN A 47 8.67 -19.49 -7.11
CA GLN A 47 7.49 -20.34 -7.00
C GLN A 47 6.53 -19.91 -5.90
N HIS A 48 7.02 -19.25 -4.84
CA HIS A 48 6.21 -18.91 -3.67
C HIS A 48 6.24 -17.42 -3.35
N LEU A 49 7.41 -16.82 -3.17
CA LEU A 49 7.52 -15.48 -2.60
C LEU A 49 7.12 -14.36 -3.58
N ASP A 50 7.52 -14.47 -4.83
CA ASP A 50 7.22 -13.46 -5.86
C ASP A 50 5.70 -13.33 -6.09
N GLN A 51 4.96 -14.43 -5.91
CA GLN A 51 3.51 -14.46 -6.03
C GLN A 51 2.78 -13.73 -4.89
N PHE A 52 3.44 -13.53 -3.75
CA PHE A 52 2.87 -12.78 -2.62
C PHE A 52 3.05 -11.28 -2.76
N ILE A 53 4.01 -10.82 -3.56
CA ILE A 53 4.27 -9.39 -3.76
C ILE A 53 3.00 -8.71 -4.30
N MET A 54 2.68 -7.55 -3.72
CA MET A 54 1.50 -6.74 -4.02
C MET A 54 0.15 -7.45 -3.81
N THR A 55 0.13 -8.57 -3.09
CA THR A 55 -1.09 -9.32 -2.76
C THR A 55 -1.40 -9.25 -1.27
N TYR A 56 -2.67 -9.21 -0.92
CA TYR A 56 -3.11 -9.34 0.47
C TYR A 56 -2.85 -10.75 1.00
N SER A 57 -2.17 -10.85 2.13
CA SER A 57 -1.95 -12.10 2.84
C SER A 57 -2.72 -12.08 4.17
N SER A 58 -3.61 -13.06 4.35
CA SER A 58 -4.37 -13.24 5.59
C SER A 58 -3.47 -13.60 6.77
N ALA A 59 -2.35 -14.31 6.53
CA ALA A 59 -1.41 -14.72 7.57
C ALA A 59 -0.76 -13.51 8.27
N VAL A 60 -0.47 -12.45 7.50
CA VAL A 60 0.06 -11.19 8.05
C VAL A 60 -1.00 -10.11 8.13
N GLN A 61 -2.24 -10.32 7.71
CA GLN A 61 -3.32 -9.33 7.69
C GLN A 61 -2.93 -8.01 6.99
N GLY A 62 -2.32 -8.11 5.81
CA GLY A 62 -1.87 -6.93 5.06
C GLY A 62 -1.30 -7.27 3.69
N ILE A 63 -0.88 -6.25 2.96
CA ILE A 63 -0.29 -6.40 1.63
C ILE A 63 1.20 -6.57 1.74
N VAL A 64 1.72 -7.64 1.18
CA VAL A 64 3.16 -7.89 1.14
C VAL A 64 3.78 -7.00 0.05
N LEU A 65 4.62 -6.05 0.44
CA LEU A 65 5.29 -5.14 -0.51
C LEU A 65 6.60 -5.73 -1.01
N SER A 66 7.34 -6.40 -0.14
CA SER A 66 8.60 -7.05 -0.46
C SER A 66 8.92 -8.12 0.59
N TYR A 67 9.91 -8.95 0.27
CA TYR A 67 10.50 -9.89 1.19
C TYR A 67 12.02 -9.72 1.19
N SER A 68 12.68 -10.11 2.27
CA SER A 68 14.12 -10.01 2.45
C SER A 68 14.63 -11.06 3.43
N ASN A 69 15.94 -11.26 3.48
CA ASN A 69 16.59 -12.17 4.44
C ASN A 69 16.06 -13.62 4.37
N LEU A 70 15.81 -14.13 3.16
CA LEU A 70 15.38 -15.52 2.96
C LEU A 70 16.45 -16.49 3.49
N LYS A 71 16.03 -17.40 4.36
CA LYS A 71 16.87 -18.42 4.99
C LYS A 71 16.24 -19.79 4.84
N MET A 72 17.02 -20.76 4.39
CA MET A 72 16.65 -22.18 4.47
C MET A 72 16.83 -22.65 5.91
N LEU A 73 15.76 -23.16 6.53
CA LEU A 73 15.79 -23.72 7.89
C LEU A 73 16.07 -25.22 7.90
N SER A 74 15.79 -25.90 6.78
CA SER A 74 16.08 -27.32 6.59
C SER A 74 16.72 -27.58 5.23
N SER A 75 17.47 -28.68 5.13
CA SER A 75 17.84 -29.25 3.83
C SER A 75 16.59 -29.67 3.07
N GLY A 76 16.62 -29.54 1.74
CA GLY A 76 15.52 -30.01 0.88
C GLY A 76 15.41 -31.53 0.96
N ILE A 77 14.25 -32.03 1.38
CA ILE A 77 13.95 -33.47 1.41
C ILE A 77 13.13 -33.79 0.16
N ILE A 78 13.61 -34.73 -0.64
CA ILE A 78 12.86 -35.27 -1.78
C ILE A 78 11.97 -36.40 -1.27
N SER A 79 10.68 -36.36 -1.64
CA SER A 79 9.75 -37.44 -1.32
C SER A 79 9.93 -38.59 -2.31
N ALA A 80 9.79 -39.85 -1.86
CA ALA A 80 9.87 -41.01 -2.77
C ALA A 80 8.82 -40.96 -3.89
N GLU A 81 7.70 -40.28 -3.64
CA GLU A 81 6.54 -40.19 -4.54
C GLU A 81 6.60 -38.99 -5.50
N SER A 82 7.57 -38.08 -5.35
CA SER A 82 7.61 -36.85 -6.14
C SER A 82 9.05 -36.32 -6.26
N PRO A 83 9.48 -35.89 -7.47
CA PRO A 83 10.82 -35.34 -7.66
C PRO A 83 11.01 -33.97 -6.99
N PHE A 84 9.95 -33.39 -6.41
CA PHE A 84 10.03 -32.11 -5.71
C PHE A 84 10.77 -32.24 -4.38
N SER A 85 11.58 -31.24 -4.08
CA SER A 85 12.19 -31.08 -2.77
C SER A 85 11.29 -30.23 -1.88
N TYR A 86 11.27 -30.50 -0.58
CA TYR A 86 10.51 -29.73 0.40
C TYR A 86 11.43 -29.21 1.49
N ALA A 87 11.27 -27.94 1.87
CA ALA A 87 12.07 -27.34 2.93
C ALA A 87 11.28 -26.30 3.73
N TRP A 88 11.61 -26.21 5.01
CA TRP A 88 11.23 -25.06 5.83
C TRP A 88 12.12 -23.88 5.49
N VAL A 89 11.52 -22.71 5.31
CA VAL A 89 12.25 -21.46 5.08
C VAL A 89 11.68 -20.34 5.95
N SER A 90 12.53 -19.38 6.30
CA SER A 90 12.18 -18.16 7.03
C SER A 90 12.49 -16.95 6.17
N THR A 91 11.62 -15.94 6.20
CA THR A 91 11.84 -14.68 5.46
C THR A 91 11.18 -13.51 6.19
N ASP A 92 11.74 -12.33 6.02
CA ASP A 92 11.20 -11.08 6.55
C ASP A 92 10.36 -10.40 5.48
N LEU A 93 9.09 -10.17 5.76
CA LEU A 93 8.16 -9.45 4.89
C LEU A 93 8.04 -8.00 5.31
N LEU A 94 8.10 -7.09 4.34
CA LEU A 94 7.60 -5.73 4.50
C LEU A 94 6.12 -5.72 4.15
N VAL A 95 5.27 -5.43 5.13
CA VAL A 95 3.81 -5.53 5.00
C VAL A 95 3.18 -4.17 5.23
N TRP A 96 2.31 -3.76 4.32
CA TRP A 96 1.46 -2.58 4.48
C TRP A 96 0.07 -2.97 4.99
N LYS A 97 -0.31 -2.35 6.10
CA LYS A 97 -1.52 -2.59 6.90
C LYS A 97 -2.24 -1.26 7.12
N PRO A 98 -3.01 -0.77 6.14
CA PRO A 98 -3.87 0.39 6.35
C PRO A 98 -4.91 0.08 7.42
N LYS A 99 -5.17 1.02 8.31
CA LYS A 99 -6.15 0.87 9.39
C LYS A 99 -7.24 1.92 9.30
N VAL A 100 -8.46 1.54 9.68
CA VAL A 100 -9.55 2.48 9.90
C VAL A 100 -9.14 3.49 10.99
N GLY A 101 -9.49 4.76 10.78
CA GLY A 101 -9.09 5.89 11.63
C GLY A 101 -7.73 6.48 11.29
N GLN A 102 -6.99 5.91 10.33
CA GLN A 102 -5.70 6.45 9.88
C GLN A 102 -5.91 7.49 8.77
N VAL A 103 -5.21 8.62 8.86
CA VAL A 103 -5.16 9.61 7.76
C VAL A 103 -4.14 9.15 6.74
N MET A 104 -4.55 9.13 5.46
CA MET A 104 -3.70 8.81 4.32
C MET A 104 -3.80 9.89 3.26
N ALA A 105 -2.85 9.89 2.33
CA ALA A 105 -2.85 10.79 1.19
C ALA A 105 -2.91 10.01 -0.12
N GLY A 106 -3.80 10.41 -1.00
CA GLY A 106 -3.99 9.83 -2.33
C GLY A 106 -4.04 10.91 -3.40
N TRP A 107 -3.64 10.55 -4.62
CA TRP A 107 -3.82 11.40 -5.79
C TRP A 107 -5.22 11.21 -6.35
N VAL A 108 -5.95 12.30 -6.56
CA VAL A 108 -7.25 12.27 -7.25
C VAL A 108 -7.05 11.68 -8.64
N ASN A 109 -7.80 10.63 -8.96
CA ASN A 109 -7.69 9.88 -10.20
C ASN A 109 -9.00 9.88 -11.02
N LEU A 110 -10.15 9.85 -10.34
CA LEU A 110 -11.47 9.86 -10.98
C LEU A 110 -12.42 10.73 -10.15
N GLN A 111 -13.27 11.51 -10.81
CA GLN A 111 -14.30 12.30 -10.13
C GLN A 111 -15.66 12.08 -10.78
N SER A 112 -16.67 11.89 -9.94
CA SER A 112 -18.06 11.75 -10.38
C SER A 112 -18.99 12.41 -9.35
N PRO A 113 -20.28 12.63 -9.68
CA PRO A 113 -21.24 13.17 -8.74
C PRO A 113 -21.44 12.30 -7.48
N SER A 114 -21.08 11.02 -7.52
CA SER A 114 -21.34 10.07 -6.42
C SER A 114 -20.11 9.76 -5.57
N HIS A 115 -18.90 9.97 -6.09
CA HIS A 115 -17.66 9.66 -5.39
C HIS A 115 -16.43 10.32 -6.04
N ILE A 116 -15.35 10.40 -5.25
CA ILE A 116 -14.00 10.75 -5.69
C ILE A 116 -13.14 9.48 -5.57
N GLY A 117 -12.54 9.05 -6.68
CA GLY A 117 -11.55 7.98 -6.72
C GLY A 117 -10.14 8.53 -6.57
N LEU A 118 -9.32 7.86 -5.77
CA LEU A 118 -7.93 8.22 -5.50
C LEU A 118 -6.99 7.02 -5.65
N LEU A 119 -5.72 7.32 -5.87
CA LEU A 119 -4.61 6.37 -5.82
C LEU A 119 -3.65 6.72 -4.68
N VAL A 120 -3.61 5.86 -3.67
CA VAL A 120 -2.63 5.92 -2.58
C VAL A 120 -1.30 5.34 -3.06
N CYS A 121 -0.21 6.07 -2.86
CA CYS A 121 1.12 5.72 -3.37
C CYS A 121 1.15 5.43 -4.88
N ASN A 122 0.19 5.96 -5.64
CA ASN A 122 -0.01 5.68 -7.07
C ASN A 122 -0.28 4.21 -7.42
N VAL A 123 -0.69 3.40 -6.44
CA VAL A 123 -0.83 1.94 -6.59
C VAL A 123 -2.12 1.41 -5.99
N PHE A 124 -2.50 1.88 -4.80
CA PHE A 124 -3.65 1.33 -4.09
C PHE A 124 -4.90 2.18 -4.32
N ASN A 125 -5.98 1.53 -4.73
CA ASN A 125 -7.26 2.20 -4.94
C ASN A 125 -7.82 2.70 -3.61
N ALA A 126 -8.35 3.91 -3.64
CA ALA A 126 -9.17 4.47 -2.58
C ALA A 126 -10.38 5.17 -3.18
N SER A 127 -11.49 5.20 -2.46
CA SER A 127 -12.68 5.95 -2.87
C SER A 127 -13.31 6.66 -1.68
N ILE A 128 -13.77 7.88 -1.94
CA ILE A 128 -14.52 8.71 -1.00
C ILE A 128 -15.91 8.85 -1.61
N LYS A 129 -16.88 8.15 -1.03
CA LYS A 129 -18.28 8.23 -1.45
C LYS A 129 -18.90 9.55 -1.03
N LEU A 130 -20.05 9.89 -1.62
CA LEU A 130 -20.76 11.15 -1.39
C LEU A 130 -21.00 11.47 0.09
N ASP A 131 -21.29 10.48 0.92
CA ASP A 131 -21.47 10.60 2.38
C ASP A 131 -20.17 10.96 3.12
N GLY A 132 -19.02 10.60 2.56
CA GLY A 132 -17.69 11.01 3.01
C GLY A 132 -17.20 12.34 2.44
N ILE A 133 -17.96 13.00 1.55
CA ILE A 133 -17.63 14.32 1.00
C ILE A 133 -18.33 15.40 1.85
N PRO A 134 -17.67 16.54 2.15
CA PRO A 134 -18.30 17.61 2.92
C PRO A 134 -19.51 18.18 2.17
N SER A 135 -20.63 18.38 2.87
CA SER A 135 -21.91 18.79 2.27
C SER A 135 -21.90 20.17 1.62
N ASN A 136 -20.92 20.99 1.96
CA ASN A 136 -20.66 22.32 1.39
C ASN A 136 -19.86 22.27 0.08
N TRP A 137 -19.33 21.12 -0.32
CA TRP A 137 -18.65 20.94 -1.61
C TRP A 137 -19.69 20.75 -2.72
N LYS A 138 -19.32 21.09 -3.95
CA LYS A 138 -20.21 20.99 -5.11
C LYS A 138 -19.53 20.29 -6.28
N PHE A 139 -20.27 19.41 -6.94
CA PHE A 139 -19.82 18.83 -8.20
C PHE A 139 -20.17 19.76 -9.37
N LYS A 140 -19.19 20.09 -10.20
CA LYS A 140 -19.39 20.79 -11.48
C LYS A 140 -19.34 19.73 -12.60
N PRO A 141 -20.44 19.50 -13.32
CA PRO A 141 -20.42 18.59 -14.45
C PRO A 141 -19.56 19.17 -15.59
N GLY A 142 -18.97 18.27 -16.36
CA GLY A 142 -18.32 18.59 -17.62
C GLY A 142 -19.28 19.28 -18.58
N GLN A 143 -18.80 20.28 -19.31
CA GLN A 143 -19.59 20.89 -20.38
C GLN A 143 -19.49 20.04 -21.65
N ALA A 144 -20.64 19.79 -22.29
CA ALA A 144 -20.73 18.96 -23.48
C ALA A 144 -19.90 19.51 -24.66
N ASP A 145 -19.66 20.82 -24.67
CA ASP A 145 -18.94 21.51 -25.74
C ASP A 145 -17.41 21.39 -25.63
N ASP A 146 -16.88 21.03 -24.45
CA ASP A 146 -15.44 21.07 -24.14
C ASP A 146 -14.81 19.69 -23.83
N GLU A 147 -15.56 18.58 -23.99
CA GLU A 147 -15.15 17.21 -23.59
C GLU A 147 -14.57 17.13 -22.16
N SER A 148 -14.87 18.11 -21.31
CA SER A 148 -14.27 18.24 -19.99
C SER A 148 -14.89 17.21 -19.05
N GLU A 149 -14.06 16.50 -18.28
CA GLU A 149 -14.56 15.66 -17.20
C GLU A 149 -15.06 16.54 -16.03
N GLY A 150 -16.13 16.12 -15.36
CA GLY A 150 -16.66 16.86 -14.21
C GLY A 150 -15.76 16.74 -12.98
N PHE A 151 -15.78 17.77 -12.12
CA PHE A 151 -14.90 17.86 -10.95
C PHE A 151 -15.61 18.43 -9.73
N TRP A 152 -15.10 18.11 -8.54
CA TRP A 152 -15.55 18.69 -7.28
C TRP A 152 -14.87 20.03 -7.01
N VAL A 153 -15.61 20.94 -6.40
CA VAL A 153 -15.08 22.19 -5.81
C VAL A 153 -15.36 22.23 -4.32
N ASP A 154 -14.38 22.73 -3.56
CA ASP A 154 -14.47 22.90 -2.11
C ASP A 154 -15.31 24.13 -1.72
N LEU A 155 -15.41 24.41 -0.41
CA LEU A 155 -16.13 25.59 0.13
C LEU A 155 -15.60 26.91 -0.45
N ASN A 156 -14.31 26.99 -0.74
CA ASN A 156 -13.65 28.20 -1.25
C ASN A 156 -13.81 28.33 -2.78
N GLY A 157 -14.47 27.38 -3.44
CA GLY A 157 -14.58 27.32 -4.89
C GLY A 157 -13.32 26.80 -5.59
N THR A 158 -12.37 26.23 -4.84
CA THR A 158 -11.15 25.63 -5.38
C THR A 158 -11.44 24.24 -5.90
N GLN A 159 -10.93 23.93 -7.09
CA GLN A 159 -11.04 22.59 -7.66
C GLN A 159 -10.29 21.58 -6.81
N VAL A 160 -10.93 20.43 -6.57
CA VAL A 160 -10.34 19.30 -5.86
C VAL A 160 -9.48 18.52 -6.87
N GLU A 161 -8.18 18.70 -6.78
CA GLU A 161 -7.22 18.06 -7.68
C GLU A 161 -5.91 17.73 -6.94
N GLY A 162 -5.07 16.95 -7.59
CA GLY A 162 -3.76 16.59 -7.06
C GLY A 162 -3.84 15.65 -5.85
N LYS A 163 -2.94 15.85 -4.90
CA LYS A 163 -2.79 14.98 -3.73
C LYS A 163 -3.60 15.51 -2.56
N ILE A 164 -4.59 14.75 -2.11
CA ILE A 164 -5.44 15.10 -0.97
C ILE A 164 -5.29 14.10 0.17
N LYS A 165 -5.51 14.58 1.40
CA LYS A 165 -5.56 13.73 2.60
C LYS A 165 -7.00 13.30 2.84
N PHE A 166 -7.18 12.08 3.35
CA PHE A 166 -8.47 11.52 3.73
C PHE A 166 -8.32 10.59 4.94
N LEU A 167 -9.38 10.48 5.73
CA LEU A 167 -9.47 9.51 6.82
C LEU A 167 -9.93 8.17 6.26
N ILE A 168 -9.23 7.08 6.54
CA ILE A 168 -9.69 5.73 6.19
C ILE A 168 -10.87 5.38 7.10
N THR A 169 -12.04 5.13 6.51
CA THR A 169 -13.26 4.68 7.20
C THR A 169 -13.52 3.19 6.98
N GLY A 170 -12.97 2.61 5.92
CA GLY A 170 -13.10 1.20 5.61
C GLY A 170 -11.93 0.65 4.80
N VAL A 171 -11.70 -0.66 4.90
CA VAL A 171 -10.72 -1.39 4.08
C VAL A 171 -11.41 -2.60 3.50
N HIS A 172 -11.56 -2.61 2.18
CA HIS A 172 -12.26 -3.65 1.44
C HIS A 172 -11.28 -4.52 0.67
N LEU A 173 -11.51 -5.83 0.69
CA LEU A 173 -10.76 -6.80 -0.09
C LEU A 173 -11.66 -7.37 -1.16
N SER A 174 -11.24 -7.26 -2.42
CA SER A 174 -11.92 -7.89 -3.56
C SER A 174 -10.92 -8.76 -4.31
N GLY A 175 -10.99 -10.06 -4.06
CA GLY A 175 -9.99 -11.01 -4.54
C GLY A 175 -8.59 -10.67 -3.99
N LYS A 176 -7.64 -10.41 -4.89
CA LYS A 176 -6.25 -10.03 -4.53
C LYS A 176 -6.05 -8.51 -4.36
N VAL A 177 -7.06 -7.71 -4.68
CA VAL A 177 -6.96 -6.25 -4.71
C VAL A 177 -7.54 -5.67 -3.41
N ILE A 178 -6.85 -4.66 -2.87
CA ILE A 178 -7.37 -3.83 -1.78
C ILE A 178 -8.03 -2.58 -2.36
N SER A 179 -9.09 -2.13 -1.71
CA SER A 179 -9.64 -0.80 -1.90
C SER A 179 -9.88 -0.14 -0.56
N LEU A 180 -9.42 1.09 -0.39
CA LEU A 180 -9.68 1.87 0.82
C LEU A 180 -10.97 2.68 0.64
N GLU A 181 -11.80 2.70 1.67
CA GLU A 181 -12.92 3.63 1.77
C GLU A 181 -12.50 4.79 2.68
N GLY A 182 -12.77 6.01 2.23
CA GLY A 182 -12.32 7.22 2.89
C GLY A 182 -13.42 8.24 3.15
N SER A 183 -13.11 9.19 4.04
CA SER A 183 -13.91 10.38 4.32
C SER A 183 -13.03 11.64 4.41
N LEU A 184 -13.60 12.76 4.01
CA LEU A 184 -13.04 14.12 4.11
C LEU A 184 -13.69 14.94 5.22
N THR A 185 -14.80 14.47 5.81
CA THR A 185 -15.60 15.23 6.79
C THR A 185 -14.95 15.29 8.18
N GLU A 186 -14.17 14.27 8.54
CA GLU A 186 -13.57 14.12 9.87
C GLU A 186 -12.12 14.61 9.94
N ILE A 187 -11.61 15.25 8.89
CA ILE A 187 -10.28 15.84 8.91
C ILE A 187 -10.38 17.18 9.64
N SER A 188 -10.14 17.17 10.95
CA SER A 188 -10.07 18.38 11.77
C SER A 188 -9.15 19.43 11.11
N ASP A 189 -9.55 20.70 11.20
CA ASP A 189 -8.87 21.86 10.59
C ASP A 189 -7.37 22.00 10.91
N ASP A 190 -6.83 21.27 11.88
CA ASP A 190 -5.39 21.22 12.17
C ASP A 190 -4.54 20.54 11.06
N ILE A 191 -5.17 19.89 10.07
CA ILE A 191 -4.48 19.27 8.92
C ILE A 191 -4.62 20.12 7.64
N SER A 192 -5.24 21.30 7.74
CA SER A 192 -5.40 22.30 6.67
C SER A 192 -4.09 23.03 6.31
N VAL A 193 -2.99 22.30 6.15
CA VAL A 193 -1.85 22.82 5.40
C VAL A 193 -1.30 21.68 4.58
N LEU A 194 -1.47 21.82 3.27
CA LEU A 194 -0.45 21.71 2.22
C LEU A 194 -1.18 21.48 0.89
N SER A 195 -1.97 22.48 0.46
CA SER A 195 -1.89 22.86 -0.94
C SER A 195 -0.45 23.37 -1.16
N VAL A 196 0.43 22.51 -1.67
CA VAL A 196 1.74 22.92 -2.17
C VAL A 196 1.84 22.48 -3.62
N THR A 197 1.51 23.47 -4.46
CA THR A 197 2.21 23.91 -5.66
C THR A 197 2.76 22.84 -6.63
N LYS A 198 2.20 22.89 -7.85
CA LYS A 198 2.77 22.60 -9.18
C LYS A 198 4.12 21.89 -9.26
#